data_AF-A0A3S4YI73-F1
#
_entry.id   AF-A0A3S4YI73-F1
#
_cell.length_a   1.000
_cell.length_b   1.000
_cell.length_c   1.000
_cell.angle_alpha   90.00
_cell.angle_beta   90.00
_cell.angle_gamma   90.00
#
_symmetry.space_group_name_H-M   'P 1'
#
loop_
_entity.id
_entity.type
_entity.pdbx_description
1 polymer ?
#
loop_
_entity_poly.entity_id
_entity_poly.type
_entity_poly.pdbx_seq_one_letter_code
_entity_poly.pdbx_strand_id
1 'polypeptide(L)'
;MGYYDDGRGNSFFPAIYITEDKVLERQTQALRDQGWAVIEIHCKNILASQDPQAGALEIIRAVNLPHKLPDDNYMSWTQEIISDLDWLDLSKGVFVILKDYDVLFTPWNSPDHSEAKWMARHLQTVDSNLRHRHTRFAYADYDPPHVLYAIEVSRDKLDTVLDFFEGHATIIPEFDEDNPGAEYPPFKKYVDETRRNRLYGISTW
;
A
#
# COMPACT_ATOMS: atom_id res chain seq x y z
N MET A 1 18.07 6.08 -7.01
CA MET A 1 17.72 4.89 -7.81
C MET A 1 16.24 5.00 -7.97
N GLY A 2 15.78 5.48 -9.13
CA GLY A 2 14.49 6.15 -9.25
C GLY A 2 13.32 5.33 -8.73
N TYR A 3 12.49 5.97 -7.94
CA TYR A 3 11.09 5.61 -7.80
C TYR A 3 10.52 5.15 -9.13
N TYR A 4 9.82 4.03 -9.09
CA TYR A 4 9.11 3.50 -10.25
C TYR A 4 8.05 4.52 -10.69
N ASP A 5 8.40 5.32 -11.69
CA ASP A 5 7.46 5.91 -12.65
C ASP A 5 6.85 4.73 -13.43
N ASP A 6 5.52 4.63 -13.45
CA ASP A 6 4.79 3.64 -14.25
C ASP A 6 4.93 3.88 -15.77
N GLY A 7 5.81 4.82 -16.16
CA GLY A 7 6.00 5.31 -17.52
C GLY A 7 4.88 6.25 -17.94
N ARG A 8 3.95 6.59 -17.04
CA ARG A 8 2.80 7.48 -17.26
C ARG A 8 2.85 8.70 -16.35
N GLY A 9 3.91 8.83 -15.54
CA GLY A 9 4.24 9.95 -14.65
C GLY A 9 3.44 9.98 -13.35
N ASN A 10 2.86 8.86 -12.92
CA ASN A 10 2.15 8.76 -11.64
C ASN A 10 3.11 8.22 -10.58
N SER A 11 3.63 9.11 -9.75
CA SER A 11 4.46 8.73 -8.60
C SER A 11 3.55 8.23 -7.46
N PHE A 12 3.79 7.01 -6.98
CA PHE A 12 3.16 6.48 -5.77
C PHE A 12 3.79 7.14 -4.53
N PHE A 13 2.98 7.74 -3.66
CA PHE A 13 3.44 8.39 -2.43
C PHE A 13 2.86 7.65 -1.22
N PRO A 14 3.58 6.73 -0.59
CA PRO A 14 3.06 6.00 0.56
C PRO A 14 2.76 6.92 1.75
N ALA A 15 1.66 6.62 2.44
CA ALA A 15 1.38 7.15 3.76
C ALA A 15 2.14 6.34 4.82
N ILE A 16 3.07 6.97 5.53
CA ILE A 16 3.89 6.37 6.57
C ILE A 16 3.30 6.69 7.94
N TYR A 17 3.12 5.65 8.75
CA TYR A 17 2.71 5.73 10.14
C TYR A 17 3.83 5.24 11.03
N ILE A 18 4.12 6.00 12.09
CA ILE A 18 5.14 5.63 13.06
C ILE A 18 4.51 4.68 14.09
N THR A 19 5.10 3.50 14.26
CA THR A 19 4.59 2.44 15.15
C THR A 19 4.33 2.95 16.58
N GLU A 20 5.24 3.78 17.10
CA GLU A 20 5.20 4.29 18.47
C GLU A 20 4.07 5.30 18.71
N ASP A 21 3.58 5.99 17.66
CA ASP A 21 2.56 7.04 17.79
C ASP A 21 1.13 6.49 17.87
N LYS A 22 0.95 5.19 17.60
CA LYS A 22 -0.35 4.49 17.70
C LYS A 22 -1.49 5.08 16.84
N VAL A 23 -1.17 5.98 15.91
CA VAL A 23 -2.13 6.61 14.99
C VAL A 23 -2.76 5.56 14.09
N LEU A 24 -1.93 4.70 13.47
CA LEU A 24 -2.41 3.63 12.59
C LEU A 24 -3.33 2.67 13.32
N GLU A 25 -3.00 2.28 14.55
CA GLU A 25 -3.81 1.37 15.37
C GLU A 25 -5.21 1.95 15.62
N ARG A 26 -5.28 3.24 16.00
CA ARG A 26 -6.55 3.96 16.21
C ARG A 26 -7.37 4.09 14.93
N GLN A 27 -6.74 4.50 13.82
CA GLN A 27 -7.42 4.65 12.53
C GLN A 27 -7.95 3.32 12.02
N THR A 28 -7.14 2.26 12.12
CA THR A 28 -7.50 0.91 11.71
C THR A 28 -8.73 0.42 12.48
N GLN A 29 -8.78 0.65 13.79
CA GLN A 29 -9.94 0.29 14.59
C GLN A 29 -11.18 1.08 14.18
N ALA A 30 -11.05 2.40 14.00
CA ALA A 30 -12.17 3.25 13.55
C ALA A 30 -12.73 2.81 12.18
N LEU A 31 -11.86 2.41 11.24
CA LEU A 31 -12.26 1.90 9.93
C LEU A 31 -12.98 0.55 10.03
N ARG A 32 -12.48 -0.37 10.88
CA ARG A 32 -13.16 -1.65 11.15
C ARG A 32 -14.56 -1.43 11.73
N ASP A 33 -14.69 -0.51 12.68
CA ASP A 33 -15.96 -0.18 13.32
C ASP A 33 -16.97 0.41 12.32
N GLN A 34 -16.47 1.07 11.27
CA GLN A 34 -17.28 1.58 10.15
C GLN A 34 -17.54 0.56 9.04
N GLY A 35 -17.04 -0.67 9.17
CA GLY A 35 -17.25 -1.77 8.22
C GLY A 35 -16.33 -1.74 7.01
N TRP A 36 -15.19 -1.07 7.08
CA TRP A 36 -14.17 -1.14 6.02
C TRP A 36 -13.50 -2.51 5.98
N ALA A 37 -13.16 -2.96 4.78
CA ALA A 37 -12.29 -4.11 4.60
C ALA A 37 -10.85 -3.72 4.96
N VAL A 38 -10.31 -4.26 6.05
CA VAL A 38 -8.93 -4.01 6.50
C VAL A 38 -8.05 -5.22 6.19
N ILE A 39 -6.99 -5.01 5.44
CA ILE A 39 -6.01 -6.03 5.04
C ILE A 39 -4.66 -5.68 5.68
N GLU A 40 -4.25 -6.47 6.66
CA GLU A 40 -2.96 -6.33 7.34
C GLU A 40 -1.97 -7.37 6.83
N ILE A 41 -0.88 -6.89 6.22
CA ILE A 41 0.23 -7.68 5.71
C ILE A 41 1.42 -7.42 6.63
N HIS A 42 1.85 -8.43 7.39
CA HIS A 42 2.92 -8.34 8.37
C HIS A 42 4.25 -8.73 7.74
N CYS A 43 5.08 -7.74 7.43
CA CYS A 43 6.38 -7.95 6.81
C CYS A 43 7.34 -8.76 7.70
N LYS A 44 7.15 -8.78 9.03
CA LYS A 44 7.92 -9.64 9.94
C LYS A 44 7.74 -11.14 9.67
N ASN A 45 6.58 -11.56 9.17
CA ASN A 45 6.33 -12.97 8.84
C ASN A 45 7.11 -13.39 7.61
N ILE A 46 7.37 -12.44 6.70
CA ILE A 46 8.20 -12.64 5.52
C ILE A 46 9.65 -12.86 5.97
N LEU A 47 10.16 -11.99 6.84
CA LEU A 47 11.52 -12.08 7.36
C LEU A 47 11.76 -13.36 8.20
N ALA A 48 10.77 -13.80 8.95
CA ALA A 48 10.86 -14.99 9.78
C ALA A 48 10.85 -16.31 8.98
N SER A 49 10.46 -16.26 7.70
CA SER A 49 10.33 -17.43 6.85
C SER A 49 11.58 -17.71 6.04
N GLN A 50 11.88 -18.99 5.82
CA GLN A 50 12.91 -19.44 4.86
C GLN A 50 12.31 -19.76 3.48
N ASP A 51 10.99 -19.63 3.33
CA ASP A 51 10.30 -19.90 2.08
C ASP A 51 10.47 -18.71 1.12
N PRO A 52 11.01 -18.91 -0.10
CA PRO A 52 11.10 -17.84 -1.10
C PRO A 52 9.74 -17.26 -1.52
N GLN A 53 8.63 -17.96 -1.22
CA GLN A 53 7.26 -17.50 -1.48
C GLN A 53 6.61 -16.80 -0.26
N ALA A 54 7.34 -16.57 0.84
CA ALA A 54 6.78 -16.04 2.08
C ALA A 54 5.99 -14.74 1.91
N GLY A 55 6.46 -13.83 1.03
CA GLY A 55 5.74 -12.60 0.71
C GLY A 55 4.38 -12.86 0.07
N ALA A 56 4.28 -13.84 -0.84
CA ALA A 56 3.01 -14.20 -1.44
C ALA A 56 2.07 -14.84 -0.43
N LEU A 57 2.57 -15.77 0.37
CA LEU A 57 1.79 -16.48 1.36
C LEU A 57 1.23 -15.53 2.42
N GLU A 58 2.01 -14.51 2.80
CA GLU A 58 1.57 -13.47 3.73
C GLU A 58 0.43 -12.62 3.13
N ILE A 59 0.50 -12.27 1.84
CA ILE A 59 -0.59 -11.57 1.14
C ILE A 59 -1.84 -12.46 1.06
N ILE A 60 -1.70 -13.72 0.64
CA ILE A 60 -2.81 -14.68 0.53
C ILE A 60 -3.50 -14.85 1.88
N ARG A 61 -2.72 -14.93 2.96
CA ARG A 61 -3.25 -14.97 4.33
C ARG A 61 -3.97 -13.69 4.69
N ALA A 62 -3.39 -12.52 4.40
CA ALA A 62 -3.95 -11.21 4.74
C ALA A 62 -5.30 -10.93 4.05
N VAL A 63 -5.44 -11.32 2.78
CA VAL A 63 -6.69 -11.15 2.02
C VAL A 63 -7.75 -12.21 2.35
N ASN A 64 -7.40 -13.21 3.18
CA ASN A 64 -8.27 -14.32 3.57
C ASN A 64 -8.92 -15.02 2.37
N LEU A 65 -8.10 -15.43 1.40
CA LEU A 65 -8.57 -16.02 0.15
C LEU A 65 -9.43 -17.28 0.41
N PRO A 66 -10.66 -17.37 -0.10
CA PRO A 66 -11.60 -18.45 0.25
C PRO A 66 -11.31 -19.78 -0.47
N HIS A 67 -10.36 -19.78 -1.41
CA HIS A 67 -10.07 -20.93 -2.27
C HIS A 67 -8.57 -21.22 -2.28
N LYS A 68 -8.22 -22.49 -2.53
CA LYS A 68 -6.82 -22.86 -2.74
C LYS A 68 -6.38 -22.42 -4.13
N LEU A 69 -5.24 -21.76 -4.20
CA LEU A 69 -4.55 -21.49 -5.45
C LEU A 69 -3.87 -22.77 -5.97
N PRO A 70 -3.53 -22.83 -7.27
CA PRO A 70 -2.62 -23.85 -7.79
C PRO A 70 -1.28 -23.81 -7.03
N ASP A 71 -0.68 -24.97 -6.75
CA ASP A 71 0.55 -25.10 -5.93
C ASP A 71 1.82 -24.57 -6.62
N ASP A 72 1.70 -23.89 -7.75
CA ASP A 72 2.77 -23.41 -8.59
C ASP A 72 2.67 -21.90 -8.86
N ASN A 73 3.64 -21.16 -8.29
CA ASN A 73 3.97 -19.75 -8.53
C ASN A 73 3.04 -18.69 -7.92
N TYR A 74 2.84 -18.71 -6.60
CA TYR A 74 2.05 -17.69 -5.89
C TYR A 74 2.51 -16.24 -6.14
N MET A 75 3.81 -16.02 -6.37
CA MET A 75 4.38 -14.70 -6.70
C MET A 75 3.73 -14.01 -7.90
N SER A 76 3.30 -14.75 -8.93
CA SER A 76 2.62 -14.14 -10.08
C SER A 76 1.15 -13.80 -9.79
N TRP A 77 0.52 -14.55 -8.90
CA TRP A 77 -0.91 -14.41 -8.60
C TRP A 77 -1.23 -13.28 -7.63
N THR A 78 -0.31 -12.92 -6.73
CA THR A 78 -0.59 -11.95 -5.66
C THR A 78 -0.97 -10.56 -6.18
N GLN A 79 -0.44 -10.18 -7.35
CA GLN A 79 -0.80 -8.93 -8.02
C GLN A 79 -2.25 -8.94 -8.50
N GLU A 80 -2.75 -10.06 -9.03
CA GLU A 80 -4.14 -10.20 -9.46
C GLU A 80 -5.07 -10.28 -8.24
N ILE A 81 -4.72 -11.13 -7.26
CA ILE A 81 -5.48 -11.32 -6.02
C ILE A 81 -5.71 -10.00 -5.29
N ILE A 82 -4.65 -9.20 -5.09
CA ILE A 82 -4.77 -7.94 -4.36
C ILE A 82 -5.48 -6.86 -5.19
N SER A 83 -5.55 -7.02 -6.51
CA SER A 83 -6.29 -6.13 -7.41
C SER A 83 -7.77 -6.44 -7.48
N ASP A 84 -8.17 -7.69 -7.24
CA ASP A 84 -9.55 -8.13 -7.41
C ASP A 84 -10.34 -8.06 -6.12
N LEU A 85 -9.91 -8.73 -5.04
CA LEU A 85 -10.60 -8.70 -3.74
C LEU A 85 -12.14 -8.85 -3.83
N ASP A 86 -12.66 -9.52 -4.85
CA ASP A 86 -14.08 -9.57 -5.20
C ASP A 86 -14.90 -10.43 -4.23
N TRP A 87 -14.21 -11.23 -3.41
CA TRP A 87 -14.77 -11.98 -2.29
C TRP A 87 -14.94 -11.15 -1.00
N LEU A 88 -14.46 -9.90 -0.95
CA LEU A 88 -14.61 -9.01 0.21
C LEU A 88 -15.76 -8.02 0.01
N ASP A 89 -16.43 -7.64 1.10
CA ASP A 89 -17.36 -6.50 1.09
C ASP A 89 -16.56 -5.20 1.09
N LEU A 90 -16.49 -4.56 -0.07
CA LEU A 90 -15.79 -3.30 -0.28
C LEU A 90 -16.73 -2.08 -0.28
N SER A 91 -17.99 -2.23 0.13
CA SER A 91 -19.01 -1.17 0.04
C SER A 91 -18.68 0.09 0.83
N LYS A 92 -17.84 -0.03 1.86
CA LYS A 92 -17.32 1.10 2.66
C LYS A 92 -15.94 1.57 2.21
N GLY A 93 -15.18 0.71 1.54
CA GLY A 93 -13.80 0.92 1.16
C GLY A 93 -12.88 -0.18 1.67
N VAL A 94 -11.62 -0.10 1.24
CA VAL A 94 -10.54 -1.00 1.61
C VAL A 94 -9.36 -0.23 2.18
N PHE A 95 -8.75 -0.76 3.23
CA PHE A 95 -7.52 -0.24 3.82
C PHE A 95 -6.44 -1.32 3.83
N VAL A 96 -5.39 -1.14 3.03
CA VAL A 96 -4.30 -2.11 2.91
C VAL A 96 -3.06 -1.61 3.64
N ILE A 97 -2.56 -2.40 4.58
CA ILE A 97 -1.52 -1.99 5.53
C ILE A 97 -0.31 -2.92 5.40
N LEU A 98 0.86 -2.35 5.16
CA LEU A 98 2.15 -3.02 5.36
C LEU A 98 2.62 -2.76 6.79
N LYS A 99 2.42 -3.75 7.66
CA LYS A 99 2.82 -3.72 9.08
C LYS A 99 4.28 -4.14 9.23
N ASP A 100 4.97 -3.55 10.20
CA ASP A 100 6.37 -3.87 10.51
C ASP A 100 7.29 -3.72 9.27
N TYR A 101 7.06 -2.72 8.40
CA TYR A 101 7.68 -2.66 7.06
C TYR A 101 9.20 -2.50 7.10
N ASP A 102 9.71 -1.82 8.13
CA ASP A 102 11.14 -1.57 8.30
C ASP A 102 11.98 -2.83 8.49
N VAL A 103 11.37 -3.96 8.86
CA VAL A 103 12.08 -5.25 8.95
C VAL A 103 12.61 -5.74 7.61
N LEU A 104 12.11 -5.21 6.48
CA LEU A 104 12.60 -5.54 5.14
C LEU A 104 13.92 -4.82 4.80
N PHE A 105 14.39 -3.92 5.67
CA PHE A 105 15.65 -3.18 5.51
C PHE A 105 16.75 -3.85 6.35
N THR A 106 17.09 -5.08 6.01
CA THR A 106 18.19 -5.79 6.67
C THR A 106 19.53 -5.53 5.97
N PRO A 107 20.67 -5.57 6.68
CA PRO A 107 22.01 -5.43 6.09
C PRO A 107 22.38 -6.53 5.09
N TRP A 108 21.67 -7.66 5.12
CA TRP A 108 21.92 -8.84 4.30
C TRP A 108 21.00 -8.94 3.09
N ASN A 109 19.95 -8.12 3.01
CA ASN A 109 19.13 -8.01 1.82
C ASN A 109 19.95 -7.39 0.69
N SER A 110 19.59 -7.72 -0.55
CA SER A 110 20.19 -7.11 -1.74
C SER A 110 20.26 -5.58 -1.54
N PRO A 111 21.34 -4.89 -1.98
CA PRO A 111 21.42 -3.42 -1.95
C PRO A 111 20.19 -2.74 -2.56
N ASP A 112 19.49 -3.46 -3.43
CA ASP A 112 18.29 -2.98 -4.10
C ASP A 112 17.01 -3.09 -3.26
N HIS A 113 17.04 -3.69 -2.07
CA HIS A 113 15.85 -3.91 -1.21
C HIS A 113 14.66 -4.51 -1.99
N SER A 114 14.91 -5.59 -2.73
CA SER A 114 13.96 -6.22 -3.66
C SER A 114 12.60 -6.52 -3.02
N GLU A 115 12.59 -7.05 -1.81
CA GLU A 115 11.40 -7.43 -1.07
C GLU A 115 10.60 -6.18 -0.64
N ALA A 116 11.27 -5.15 -0.13
CA ALA A 116 10.62 -3.87 0.21
C ALA A 116 9.97 -3.25 -1.04
N LYS A 117 10.72 -3.17 -2.15
CA LYS A 117 10.19 -2.71 -3.46
C LYS A 117 8.98 -3.54 -3.91
N TRP A 118 9.06 -4.85 -3.80
CA TRP A 118 7.99 -5.76 -4.21
C TRP A 118 6.73 -5.59 -3.35
N MET A 119 6.87 -5.44 -2.04
CA MET A 119 5.76 -5.16 -1.13
C MET A 119 5.11 -3.81 -1.41
N ALA A 120 5.90 -2.73 -1.55
CA ALA A 120 5.38 -1.40 -1.88
C ALA A 120 4.62 -1.39 -3.22
N ARG A 121 5.08 -2.18 -4.21
CA ARG A 121 4.40 -2.33 -5.49
C ARG A 121 2.99 -2.91 -5.36
N HIS A 122 2.72 -3.76 -4.37
CA HIS A 122 1.35 -4.26 -4.15
C HIS A 122 0.41 -3.14 -3.73
N LEU A 123 0.84 -2.21 -2.86
CA LEU A 123 0.03 -1.04 -2.50
C LEU A 123 -0.29 -0.17 -3.71
N GLN A 124 0.69 0.06 -4.59
CA GLN A 124 0.47 0.80 -5.84
C GLN A 124 -0.52 0.09 -6.75
N THR A 125 -0.43 -1.24 -6.86
CA THR A 125 -1.34 -2.05 -7.67
C THR A 125 -2.77 -1.98 -7.15
N VAL A 126 -2.96 -2.05 -5.82
CA VAL A 126 -4.26 -1.82 -5.16
C VAL A 126 -4.79 -0.43 -5.54
N ASP A 127 -3.98 0.61 -5.36
CA ASP A 127 -4.36 1.99 -5.69
C ASP A 127 -4.73 2.14 -7.17
N SER A 128 -3.92 1.59 -8.08
CA SER A 128 -4.12 1.73 -9.53
C SER A 128 -5.30 0.92 -10.06
N ASN A 129 -5.55 -0.27 -9.54
CA ASN A 129 -6.58 -1.17 -10.07
C ASN A 129 -7.92 -0.99 -9.36
N LEU A 130 -7.97 -0.89 -8.04
CA LEU A 130 -9.25 -0.76 -7.33
C LEU A 130 -9.86 0.62 -7.52
N ARG A 131 -9.06 1.70 -7.44
CA ARG A 131 -9.54 3.08 -7.66
C ARG A 131 -10.05 3.31 -9.08
N HIS A 132 -9.48 2.60 -10.06
CA HIS A 132 -9.84 2.75 -11.47
C HIS A 132 -10.63 1.56 -12.04
N ARG A 133 -11.08 0.63 -11.19
CA ARG A 133 -11.75 -0.61 -11.61
C ARG A 133 -12.95 -0.34 -12.51
N HIS A 134 -13.71 0.71 -12.19
CA HIS A 134 -14.86 1.17 -12.96
C HIS A 134 -14.51 1.54 -14.42
N THR A 135 -13.27 1.93 -14.72
CA THR A 135 -12.87 2.32 -16.08
C THR A 135 -12.39 1.16 -16.95
N ARG A 136 -12.01 0.02 -16.37
CA ARG A 136 -11.42 -1.11 -17.13
C ARG A 136 -12.39 -2.25 -17.43
N PHE A 137 -13.39 -2.47 -16.59
CA PHE A 137 -14.36 -3.55 -16.77
C PHE A 137 -15.77 -2.97 -16.80
N ALA A 138 -16.32 -2.83 -18.01
CA ALA A 138 -17.57 -2.15 -18.33
C ALA A 138 -18.86 -2.86 -17.83
N TYR A 139 -18.84 -3.50 -16.65
CA TYR A 139 -19.90 -4.43 -16.23
C TYR A 139 -20.40 -4.32 -14.79
N ALA A 140 -20.20 -3.21 -14.07
CA ALA A 140 -20.85 -3.08 -12.77
C ALA A 140 -21.18 -1.63 -12.41
N ASP A 141 -22.45 -1.37 -12.10
CA ASP A 141 -22.99 -0.13 -11.52
C ASP A 141 -22.51 0.10 -10.07
N TYR A 142 -21.23 -0.14 -9.78
CA TYR A 142 -20.66 0.05 -8.44
C TYR A 142 -19.73 1.27 -8.45
N ASP A 143 -19.94 2.18 -7.50
CA ASP A 143 -18.98 3.23 -7.21
C ASP A 143 -17.62 2.57 -6.86
N PRO A 144 -16.50 3.06 -7.43
CA PRO A 144 -15.19 2.53 -7.10
C PRO A 144 -14.98 2.63 -5.58
N PRO A 145 -14.50 1.55 -4.92
CA PRO A 145 -14.33 1.57 -3.47
C PRO A 145 -13.33 2.65 -3.09
N HIS A 146 -13.55 3.28 -1.94
CA HIS A 146 -12.51 4.13 -1.34
C HIS A 146 -11.30 3.25 -1.00
N VAL A 147 -10.11 3.66 -1.44
CA VAL A 147 -8.86 2.93 -1.22
C VAL A 147 -7.96 3.77 -0.31
N LEU A 148 -7.58 3.18 0.81
CA LEU A 148 -6.52 3.68 1.67
C LEU A 148 -5.36 2.68 1.70
N TYR A 149 -4.15 3.20 1.88
CA TYR A 149 -2.97 2.39 2.11
C TYR A 149 -2.10 2.99 3.21
N ALA A 150 -1.40 2.14 3.94
CA ALA A 150 -0.49 2.56 4.99
C ALA A 150 0.77 1.68 5.02
N ILE A 151 1.88 2.32 5.37
CA ILE A 151 3.14 1.65 5.71
C ILE A 151 3.46 1.99 7.16
N GLU A 152 3.54 0.98 8.00
CA GLU A 152 3.94 1.12 9.40
C GLU A 152 5.46 0.93 9.54
N VAL A 153 6.12 1.88 10.20
CA VAL A 153 7.57 1.94 10.35
C VAL A 153 7.93 2.31 11.78
N SER A 154 8.92 1.65 12.36
CA SER A 154 9.50 2.08 13.65
C SER A 154 10.23 3.42 13.52
N ARG A 155 10.17 4.24 14.58
CA ARG A 155 10.85 5.55 14.59
C ARG A 155 12.36 5.44 14.33
N ASP A 156 13.02 4.38 14.80
CA ASP A 156 14.45 4.12 14.57
C ASP A 156 14.81 3.95 13.09
N LYS A 157 13.88 3.39 12.30
CA LYS A 157 14.09 3.08 10.87
C LYS A 157 13.42 4.06 9.93
N LEU A 158 12.78 5.10 10.47
CA LEU A 158 12.06 6.09 9.67
C LEU A 158 12.96 6.71 8.60
N ASP A 159 14.16 7.19 8.97
CA ASP A 159 15.08 7.83 8.02
C ASP A 159 15.49 6.87 6.90
N THR A 160 15.77 5.61 7.22
CA THR A 160 16.09 4.58 6.22
C THR A 160 14.95 4.35 5.23
N VAL A 161 13.71 4.32 5.73
CA VAL A 161 12.53 4.13 4.89
C VAL A 161 12.25 5.39 4.06
N LEU A 162 12.44 6.59 4.61
CA LEU A 162 12.30 7.85 3.88
C LEU A 162 13.36 8.01 2.79
N ASP A 163 14.60 7.58 3.03
CA ASP A 163 15.69 7.58 2.06
C ASP A 163 15.42 6.57 0.93
N PHE A 164 14.95 5.37 1.27
CA PHE A 164 14.46 4.40 0.28
C PHE A 164 13.33 4.99 -0.57
N PHE A 165 12.48 5.75 0.11
CA PHE A 165 11.39 6.47 -0.48
C PHE A 165 11.81 7.84 -1.07
N GLU A 166 13.12 8.14 -1.23
CA GLU A 166 13.64 9.37 -1.87
C GLU A 166 12.92 10.66 -1.39
N GLY A 167 12.41 10.68 -0.15
CA GLY A 167 11.57 11.76 0.39
C GLY A 167 10.13 11.84 -0.15
N HIS A 168 9.75 10.97 -1.09
CA HIS A 168 8.42 10.84 -1.68
C HIS A 168 7.48 9.97 -0.82
N ALA A 169 7.31 10.34 0.44
CA ALA A 169 6.36 9.73 1.36
C ALA A 169 5.72 10.78 2.26
N THR A 170 4.53 10.50 2.77
CA THR A 170 3.82 11.41 3.69
C THR A 170 3.74 10.78 5.06
N ILE A 171 4.33 11.42 6.07
CA ILE A 171 4.19 11.00 7.47
C ILE A 171 2.81 11.44 7.97
N ILE A 172 2.06 10.51 8.58
CA ILE A 172 0.73 10.76 9.11
C ILE A 172 0.78 10.87 10.64
N PRO A 173 0.76 12.09 11.21
CA PRO A 173 0.82 12.29 12.66
C PRO A 173 -0.54 12.13 13.34
N GLU A 174 -1.64 12.26 12.60
CA GLU A 174 -3.02 12.18 13.09
C GLU A 174 -3.98 11.87 11.93
N PHE A 175 -5.21 11.48 12.26
CA PHE A 175 -6.31 11.28 11.31
C PHE A 175 -7.58 11.94 11.86
N ASP A 176 -8.52 12.26 10.98
CA ASP A 176 -9.84 12.74 11.38
C ASP A 176 -10.67 11.59 11.98
N GLU A 177 -10.94 11.63 13.28
CA GLU A 177 -11.71 10.59 13.97
C GLU A 177 -13.18 10.55 13.52
N ASP A 178 -13.73 11.68 13.06
CA ASP A 178 -15.09 11.75 12.52
C ASP A 178 -15.14 11.25 11.06
N ASN A 179 -14.00 11.26 10.37
CA ASN A 179 -13.85 10.75 9.00
C ASN A 179 -12.53 9.97 8.81
N PRO A 180 -12.40 8.79 9.42
CA PRO A 180 -11.15 8.01 9.40
C PRO A 180 -10.79 7.49 8.00
N GLY A 181 -11.78 7.50 7.09
CA GLY A 181 -11.65 7.17 5.67
C GLY A 181 -11.06 8.29 4.82
N ALA A 182 -10.76 9.46 5.40
CA ALA A 182 -10.14 10.56 4.67
C ALA A 182 -8.77 10.13 4.12
N GLU A 183 -8.55 10.40 2.84
CA GLU A 183 -7.30 10.03 2.17
C GLU A 183 -6.19 11.01 2.53
N TYR A 184 -5.06 10.46 2.98
CA TYR A 184 -3.88 11.24 3.30
C TYR A 184 -2.67 10.79 2.48
N PRO A 185 -2.02 11.73 1.79
CA PRO A 185 -2.47 13.09 1.53
C PRO A 185 -3.59 13.11 0.46
N PRO A 186 -4.46 14.15 0.39
CA PRO A 186 -5.63 14.12 -0.49
C PRO A 186 -5.25 13.95 -1.96
N PHE A 187 -5.72 12.89 -2.62
CA PHE A 187 -5.41 12.55 -4.03
C PHE A 187 -5.56 13.73 -5.00
N LYS A 188 -6.57 14.59 -4.78
CA LYS A 188 -6.83 15.78 -5.61
C LYS A 188 -5.67 16.78 -5.60
N LYS A 189 -5.01 16.97 -4.45
CA LYS A 189 -3.85 17.87 -4.33
C LYS A 189 -2.67 17.34 -5.15
N TYR A 190 -2.46 16.02 -5.17
CA TYR A 190 -1.37 15.37 -5.90
C TYR A 190 -1.64 15.32 -7.40
N VAL A 191 -2.87 15.07 -7.84
CA VAL A 191 -3.23 15.17 -9.27
C VAL A 191 -3.04 16.59 -9.78
N ASP A 192 -3.43 17.61 -9.01
CA ASP A 192 -3.27 19.02 -9.39
C ASP A 192 -1.81 19.50 -9.32
N GLU A 193 -1.03 19.08 -8.32
CA GLU A 193 0.41 19.38 -8.21
C GLU A 193 1.22 18.63 -9.27
N THR A 194 0.91 17.37 -9.55
CA THR A 194 1.57 16.60 -10.63
C THR A 194 1.20 17.15 -12.01
N ARG A 195 -0.06 17.57 -12.23
CA ARG A 195 -0.45 18.30 -13.45
C ARG A 195 0.25 19.65 -13.56
N ARG A 196 0.36 20.42 -12.48
CA ARG A 196 1.13 21.69 -12.46
C ARG A 196 2.61 21.45 -12.73
N ASN A 197 3.23 20.46 -12.12
CA ASN A 197 4.66 20.15 -12.29
C ASN A 197 4.95 19.57 -13.69
N ARG A 198 3.97 18.96 -14.37
CA ARG A 198 4.09 18.61 -15.80
C ARG A 198 3.88 19.81 -16.73
N LEU A 199 3.03 20.77 -16.36
CA LEU A 199 2.82 22.01 -17.12
C LEU A 199 3.96 23.02 -16.94
N TYR A 200 4.67 22.95 -15.82
CA TYR A 200 5.87 23.72 -15.51
C TYR A 200 7.02 22.75 -15.24
N GLY A 201 7.75 22.37 -16.29
CA GLY A 201 8.95 21.52 -16.18
C GLY A 201 10.02 22.16 -15.30
N ILE A 202 9.85 22.05 -14.00
CA ILE A 202 10.76 22.55 -12.98
C ILE A 202 11.32 21.33 -12.27
N SER A 203 12.44 20.86 -12.83
CA SER A 203 13.52 20.29 -12.04
C SER A 203 14.00 21.39 -11.09
N THR A 204 13.93 21.13 -9.79
CA THR A 204 14.72 21.87 -8.81
C THR A 204 15.34 20.88 -7.83
N TRP A 205 16.60 20.58 -8.16
CA TRP A 205 17.71 20.04 -7.36
C TRP A 205 17.69 18.57 -7.01
#